data_AF-A0A7D7S695-F1
#
_entry.id   AF-A0A7D7S695-F1
#
_cell.length_a   1.000
_cell.length_b   1.000
_cell.length_c   1.000
_cell.angle_alpha   90.00
_cell.angle_beta   90.00
_cell.angle_gamma   90.00
#
_symmetry.space_group_name_H-M   'P 1'
#
loop_
_entity.id
_entity.type
_entity.pdbx_description
1 polymer ?
#
loop_
_entity_poly.entity_id
_entity_poly.type
_entity_poly.pdbx_seq_one_letter_code
_entity_poly.pdbx_strand_id
1 'polypeptide(L)'
;MNDLALWQQANDSALIEHILSRYHQTHRMQLGGILPLAEKVAQVHAGSFPAELLPLLHTMQDELLNHMQKEERVLFPMILNGAGSGAAMPIRVMMHEHDEHEHALRQLHSLSNGFTPPPDACPSWQRLYAELARLAADLREHIELENRILFARTLAS
;
A
#
# COMPACT_ATOMS: atom_id res chain seq x y z
N MET A 1 4.79 12.76 4.56
CA MET A 1 5.46 12.44 5.84
C MET A 1 4.41 12.54 6.92
N ASN A 2 4.00 11.39 7.46
CA ASN A 2 3.02 11.34 8.54
C ASN A 2 3.56 12.03 9.79
N ASP A 3 2.76 12.93 10.37
CA ASP A 3 3.02 13.43 11.71
C ASP A 3 2.56 12.37 12.73
N LEU A 4 3.45 11.42 13.02
CA LEU A 4 3.16 10.35 13.98
C LEU A 4 2.80 10.90 15.36
N ALA A 5 3.30 12.09 15.74
CA ALA A 5 3.01 12.70 17.04
C ALA A 5 1.55 13.17 17.15
N LEU A 6 0.96 13.64 16.04
CA LEU A 6 -0.48 13.91 15.96
C LEU A 6 -1.29 12.63 16.20
N TRP A 7 -0.96 11.57 15.46
CA TRP A 7 -1.74 10.32 15.50
C TRP A 7 -1.58 9.54 16.80
N GLN A 8 -0.46 9.70 17.51
CA GLN A 8 -0.26 9.14 18.85
C GLN A 8 -1.31 9.63 19.86
N GLN A 9 -1.84 10.84 19.67
CA GLN A 9 -2.81 11.49 20.57
C GLN A 9 -4.26 11.36 20.07
N ALA A 10 -4.46 11.05 18.79
CA ALA A 10 -5.78 10.87 18.20
C ALA A 10 -6.43 9.56 18.68
N ASN A 11 -7.76 9.54 18.79
CA ASN A 11 -8.50 8.31 19.08
C ASN A 11 -8.55 7.37 17.86
N ASP A 12 -8.84 6.09 18.11
CA ASP A 12 -8.86 5.02 17.10
C ASP A 12 -9.87 5.27 15.98
N SER A 13 -11.02 5.87 16.30
CA SER A 13 -12.03 6.21 15.28
C SER A 13 -11.50 7.22 14.27
N ALA A 14 -10.88 8.30 14.73
CA ALA A 14 -10.32 9.32 13.85
C ALA A 14 -9.13 8.80 13.05
N LEU A 15 -8.28 7.96 13.67
CA LEU A 15 -7.15 7.35 12.98
C LEU A 15 -7.61 6.37 11.89
N ILE A 16 -8.58 5.52 12.18
CA ILE A 16 -9.17 4.59 11.19
C ILE A 16 -9.84 5.37 10.05
N GLU A 17 -10.61 6.42 10.35
CA GLU A 17 -11.22 7.26 9.31
C GLU A 17 -10.17 7.91 8.40
N HIS A 18 -9.06 8.35 8.97
CA HIS A 18 -7.92 8.85 8.21
C HIS A 18 -7.31 7.76 7.34
N ILE A 19 -7.06 6.56 7.87
CA ILE A 19 -6.52 5.42 7.10
C ILE A 19 -7.40 5.10 5.89
N LEU A 20 -8.71 5.01 6.12
CA LEU A 20 -9.69 4.69 5.07
C LEU A 20 -9.71 5.75 3.96
N SER A 21 -9.77 7.03 4.34
CA SER A 21 -9.91 8.13 3.38
C SER A 21 -8.60 8.50 2.70
N ARG A 22 -7.50 8.62 3.45
CA ARG A 22 -6.20 9.06 2.94
C ARG A 22 -5.45 7.95 2.25
N TYR A 23 -5.54 6.71 2.72
CA TYR A 23 -4.74 5.59 2.19
C TYR A 23 -5.59 4.62 1.39
N HIS A 24 -6.61 3.97 1.99
CA HIS A 24 -7.32 2.89 1.29
C HIS A 24 -8.03 3.37 0.02
N GLN A 25 -8.74 4.49 0.10
CA GLN A 25 -9.38 5.09 -1.07
C GLN A 25 -8.34 5.53 -2.12
N THR A 26 -7.23 6.12 -1.67
CA THR A 26 -6.13 6.57 -2.55
C THR A 26 -5.48 5.40 -3.27
N HIS A 27 -5.18 4.29 -2.59
CA HIS A 27 -4.59 3.09 -3.19
C HIS A 27 -5.50 2.48 -4.25
N ARG A 28 -6.82 2.42 -4.00
CA ARG A 28 -7.79 1.98 -5.02
C ARG A 28 -7.75 2.85 -6.27
N MET A 29 -7.69 4.17 -6.13
CA MET A 29 -7.57 5.09 -7.26
C MET A 29 -6.22 4.98 -7.97
N GLN A 30 -5.12 4.88 -7.22
CA GLN A 30 -3.77 4.73 -7.75
C GLN A 30 -3.65 3.46 -8.59
N LEU A 31 -4.02 2.30 -8.03
CA LEU A 31 -3.95 1.02 -8.73
C LEU A 31 -4.85 0.99 -9.97
N GLY A 32 -6.07 1.55 -9.87
CA GLY A 32 -6.98 1.68 -11.01
C GLY A 32 -6.44 2.54 -12.16
N GLY A 33 -5.54 3.49 -11.87
CA GLY A 33 -4.84 4.28 -12.89
C GLY A 33 -3.51 3.66 -13.36
N ILE A 34 -2.78 3.01 -12.45
CA ILE A 34 -1.45 2.44 -12.69
C ILE A 34 -1.55 1.22 -13.60
N LEU A 35 -2.47 0.27 -13.33
CA LEU A 35 -2.51 -0.98 -14.10
C LEU A 35 -2.79 -0.76 -15.60
N PRO A 36 -3.83 -0.03 -16.02
CA PRO A 36 -4.07 0.19 -17.45
C PRO A 36 -2.91 0.93 -18.13
N LEU A 37 -2.23 1.81 -17.41
CA LEU A 37 -1.06 2.52 -17.91
C LEU A 37 0.15 1.57 -18.06
N ALA A 38 0.36 0.69 -17.08
CA ALA A 38 1.41 -0.33 -17.10
C ALA A 38 1.21 -1.32 -18.25
N GLU A 39 -0.01 -1.81 -18.45
CA GLU A 39 -0.37 -2.69 -19.58
C GLU A 39 -0.05 -2.03 -20.92
N LYS A 40 -0.45 -0.76 -21.10
CA LYS A 40 -0.16 0.01 -22.31
C LYS A 40 1.35 0.17 -22.55
N VAL A 41 2.10 0.52 -21.50
CA VAL A 41 3.55 0.70 -21.60
C VAL A 41 4.24 -0.63 -21.93
N ALA A 42 3.87 -1.71 -21.25
CA ALA A 42 4.39 -3.05 -21.50
C ALA A 42 4.12 -3.51 -22.94
N GLN A 43 2.94 -3.21 -23.48
CA GLN A 43 2.58 -3.54 -24.86
C GLN A 43 3.40 -2.74 -25.88
N VAL A 44 3.51 -1.42 -25.71
CA VAL A 44 4.21 -0.53 -26.67
C VAL A 44 5.72 -0.73 -26.62
N HIS A 45 6.27 -1.00 -25.44
CA HIS A 45 7.70 -1.17 -25.21
C HIS A 45 8.06 -2.65 -24.96
N ALA A 46 7.37 -3.56 -25.66
CA ALA A 46 7.66 -4.98 -25.60
C ALA A 46 9.13 -5.24 -25.95
N GLY A 47 9.88 -5.86 -25.04
CA GLY A 47 11.31 -6.16 -25.19
C GLY A 47 12.26 -5.20 -24.48
N SER A 48 11.79 -4.02 -24.03
CA SER A 48 12.58 -3.11 -23.17
C SER A 48 11.93 -2.83 -21.82
N PHE A 49 10.60 -2.92 -21.72
CA PHE A 49 9.91 -2.87 -20.44
C PHE A 49 10.17 -4.15 -19.62
N PRO A 50 10.47 -4.06 -18.30
CA PRO A 50 10.69 -5.23 -17.47
C PRO A 50 9.48 -6.16 -17.45
N ALA A 51 9.64 -7.39 -17.92
CA ALA A 51 8.53 -8.33 -18.14
C ALA A 51 7.85 -8.74 -16.82
N GLU A 52 8.60 -8.72 -15.71
CA GLU A 52 8.15 -9.09 -14.37
C GLU A 52 7.34 -7.99 -13.69
N LEU A 53 7.42 -6.74 -14.15
CA LEU A 53 6.79 -5.61 -13.47
C LEU A 53 5.27 -5.68 -13.55
N LEU A 54 4.71 -5.99 -14.72
CA LEU A 54 3.26 -6.05 -14.89
C LEU A 54 2.60 -7.19 -14.07
N PRO A 55 3.11 -8.45 -14.11
CA PRO A 55 2.62 -9.51 -13.23
C PRO A 55 2.73 -9.15 -11.74
N LEU A 56 3.85 -8.55 -11.31
CA LEU A 56 4.01 -8.09 -9.93
C LEU A 56 2.94 -7.08 -9.53
N LEU A 57 2.62 -6.12 -10.40
CA LEU A 57 1.58 -5.12 -10.12
C LEU A 57 0.19 -5.73 -9.99
N HIS A 58 -0.16 -6.73 -10.82
CA HIS A 58 -1.42 -7.45 -10.67
C HIS A 58 -1.50 -8.14 -9.31
N THR A 59 -0.46 -8.88 -8.93
CA THR A 59 -0.41 -9.53 -7.62
C THR A 59 -0.50 -8.52 -6.48
N MET A 60 0.26 -7.42 -6.55
CA MET A 60 0.19 -6.34 -5.55
C MET A 60 -1.22 -5.75 -5.42
N GLN A 61 -1.93 -5.56 -6.53
CA GLN A 61 -3.30 -5.06 -6.50
C GLN A 61 -4.22 -6.05 -5.79
N ASP A 62 -4.20 -7.31 -6.18
CA ASP A 62 -5.12 -8.31 -5.63
C ASP A 62 -4.89 -8.50 -4.13
N GLU A 63 -3.62 -8.61 -3.72
CA GLU A 63 -3.24 -8.76 -2.32
C GLU A 63 -3.61 -7.52 -1.50
N LEU A 64 -3.27 -6.30 -1.97
CA LEU A 64 -3.56 -5.08 -1.22
C LEU A 64 -5.08 -4.82 -1.10
N LEU A 65 -5.85 -5.10 -2.15
CA LEU A 65 -7.31 -4.95 -2.10
C LEU A 65 -7.96 -5.96 -1.13
N ASN A 66 -7.46 -7.20 -1.11
CA ASN A 66 -7.91 -8.22 -0.16
C ASN A 66 -7.52 -7.86 1.27
N HIS A 67 -6.28 -7.41 1.48
CA HIS A 67 -5.75 -6.92 2.74
C HIS A 67 -6.63 -5.82 3.33
N MET A 68 -6.79 -4.70 2.62
CA MET A 68 -7.62 -3.56 3.05
C MET A 68 -9.07 -3.97 3.32
N GLN A 69 -9.62 -4.95 2.59
CA GLN A 69 -10.97 -5.44 2.82
C GLN A 69 -11.10 -6.21 4.14
N LYS A 70 -10.10 -6.99 4.54
CA LYS A 70 -10.08 -7.68 5.84
C LYS A 70 -10.03 -6.66 6.98
N GLU A 71 -9.26 -5.60 6.80
CA GLU A 71 -9.18 -4.53 7.79
C GLU A 71 -10.52 -3.80 7.92
N GLU A 72 -11.06 -3.31 6.81
CA GLU A 72 -12.32 -2.57 6.74
C GLU A 72 -13.51 -3.35 7.30
N ARG A 73 -13.59 -4.65 7.00
CA ARG A 73 -14.77 -5.47 7.35
C ARG A 73 -14.66 -6.20 8.68
N VAL A 74 -13.44 -6.42 9.16
CA VAL A 74 -13.21 -7.27 10.34
C VAL A 74 -12.37 -6.53 11.37
N LEU A 75 -11.12 -6.20 11.06
CA LEU A 75 -10.18 -5.71 12.08
C LEU A 75 -10.58 -4.35 12.63
N PHE A 76 -10.85 -3.36 11.79
CA PHE A 76 -11.23 -2.02 12.24
C PHE A 76 -12.53 -2.02 13.06
N PRO A 77 -13.62 -2.71 12.64
CA PRO A 77 -14.78 -2.90 13.51
C PRO A 77 -14.43 -3.56 14.85
N MET A 78 -13.57 -4.58 14.88
CA MET A 78 -13.15 -5.21 16.15
C MET A 78 -12.43 -4.22 17.07
N ILE A 79 -11.52 -3.41 16.53
CA ILE A 79 -10.80 -2.38 17.29
C ILE A 79 -11.78 -1.36 17.86
N LEU A 80 -12.71 -0.85 17.05
CA LEU A 80 -13.70 0.15 17.48
C LEU A 80 -14.67 -0.37 18.54
N ASN A 81 -14.94 -1.68 18.54
CA ASN A 81 -15.76 -2.33 19.57
C ASN A 81 -14.97 -2.73 20.83
N GLY A 82 -13.70 -2.32 20.93
CA GLY A 82 -12.89 -2.54 22.13
C GLY A 82 -12.43 -3.99 22.32
N ALA A 83 -12.18 -4.72 21.23
CA ALA A 83 -11.72 -6.12 21.31
C ALA A 83 -10.39 -6.28 22.07
N GLY A 84 -9.56 -5.23 22.16
CA GLY A 84 -8.26 -5.25 22.83
C GLY A 84 -7.40 -6.44 22.39
N SER A 85 -6.91 -7.22 23.35
CA SER A 85 -6.14 -8.45 23.10
C SER A 85 -6.87 -9.50 22.22
N GLY A 86 -8.19 -9.46 22.10
CA GLY A 86 -8.97 -10.30 21.19
C GLY A 86 -8.66 -10.05 19.70
N ALA A 87 -8.09 -8.89 19.36
CA ALA A 87 -7.63 -8.56 18.01
C ALA A 87 -6.18 -9.03 17.73
N ALA A 88 -5.47 -9.62 18.70
CA ALA A 88 -4.05 -9.90 18.57
C ALA A 88 -3.68 -10.89 17.45
N MET A 89 -4.50 -11.92 17.22
CA MET A 89 -4.29 -12.85 16.10
C MET A 89 -4.53 -12.17 14.75
N PRO A 90 -5.68 -11.51 14.51
CA PRO A 90 -5.90 -10.72 13.28
C PRO A 90 -4.79 -9.70 13.00
N ILE A 91 -4.32 -8.96 14.02
CA ILE A 91 -3.21 -8.00 13.86
C ILE A 91 -1.93 -8.69 13.39
N ARG A 92 -1.57 -9.85 13.96
CA ARG A 92 -0.40 -10.61 13.51
C ARG A 92 -0.48 -11.04 12.05
N VAL A 93 -1.68 -11.36 11.57
CA VAL A 93 -1.89 -11.68 10.15
C VAL A 93 -1.69 -10.44 9.29
N MET A 94 -2.26 -9.28 9.66
CA MET A 94 -2.06 -8.03 8.90
C MET A 94 -0.59 -7.59 8.88
N MET A 95 0.12 -7.69 10.01
CA MET A 95 1.56 -7.39 10.06
C MET A 95 2.40 -8.32 9.18
N HIS A 96 2.02 -9.60 9.05
CA HIS A 96 2.69 -10.51 8.13
C HIS A 96 2.47 -10.10 6.67
N GLU A 97 1.24 -9.74 6.31
CA GLU A 97 0.90 -9.24 4.97
C GLU A 97 1.58 -7.89 4.68
N HIS A 98 1.80 -7.05 5.69
CA HIS A 98 2.61 -5.84 5.58
C HIS A 98 4.06 -6.16 5.17
N ASP A 99 4.68 -7.18 5.77
CA ASP A 99 6.04 -7.60 5.39
C ASP A 99 6.10 -8.07 3.92
N GLU A 100 5.05 -8.76 3.45
CA GLU A 100 4.90 -9.19 2.05
C GLU A 100 4.73 -7.98 1.11
N HIS A 101 3.91 -7.00 1.48
CA HIS A 101 3.77 -5.75 0.74
C HIS A 101 5.09 -4.96 0.68
N GLU A 102 5.83 -4.88 1.77
CA GLU A 102 7.16 -4.27 1.76
C GLU A 102 8.14 -5.02 0.85
N HIS A 103 8.06 -6.36 0.80
CA HIS A 103 8.86 -7.15 -0.13
C HIS A 103 8.51 -6.83 -1.58
N ALA A 104 7.23 -6.79 -1.93
CA ALA A 104 6.77 -6.43 -3.27
C ALA A 104 7.22 -5.01 -3.66
N LEU A 105 7.18 -4.04 -2.73
CA LEU A 105 7.68 -2.69 -2.96
C LEU A 105 9.19 -2.65 -3.24
N ARG A 106 9.99 -3.50 -2.59
CA ARG A 106 11.43 -3.63 -2.88
C ARG A 106 11.67 -4.21 -4.27
N GLN A 107 10.90 -5.23 -4.66
CA GLN A 107 10.96 -5.79 -6.02
C GLN A 107 10.58 -4.76 -7.07
N LEU A 108 9.49 -4.03 -6.84
CA LEU A 108 9.02 -2.96 -7.74
C LEU A 108 10.07 -1.85 -7.90
N HIS A 109 10.72 -1.44 -6.81
CA HIS A 109 11.82 -0.48 -6.84
C HIS A 109 13.01 -1.02 -7.66
N SER A 110 13.38 -2.29 -7.49
CA SER A 110 14.48 -2.91 -8.24
C SER A 110 14.17 -2.99 -9.74
N LEU A 111 12.98 -3.48 -10.11
CA LEU A 111 12.57 -3.66 -11.51
C LEU A 111 12.44 -2.33 -12.25
N SER A 112 12.15 -1.24 -11.54
CA SER A 112 11.99 0.10 -12.12
C SER A 112 13.24 0.97 -12.04
N ASN A 113 14.41 0.40 -11.66
CA ASN A 113 15.64 1.16 -11.42
C ASN A 113 15.42 2.36 -10.48
N GLY A 114 14.75 2.10 -9.34
CA GLY A 114 14.35 3.14 -8.39
C GLY A 114 13.35 4.13 -8.97
N PHE A 115 12.41 3.66 -9.79
CA PHE A 115 11.45 4.49 -10.53
C PHE A 115 12.11 5.50 -11.47
N THR A 116 13.29 5.19 -12.00
CA THR A 116 14.01 6.03 -12.97
C THR A 116 13.78 5.48 -14.39
N PRO A 117 12.98 6.14 -15.23
CA PRO A 117 12.74 5.70 -16.59
C PRO A 117 14.05 5.75 -17.42
N PRO A 118 14.22 4.87 -18.41
CA PRO A 118 15.35 4.98 -19.33
C PRO A 118 15.27 6.28 -20.18
N PRO A 119 16.38 6.75 -20.76
CA PRO A 119 16.43 8.03 -21.48
C PRO A 119 15.45 8.14 -22.67
N ASP A 120 15.10 7.00 -23.28
CA ASP A 120 14.18 6.87 -24.41
C ASP A 120 12.73 6.56 -23.98
N ALA A 121 12.45 6.56 -22.68
CA ALA A 121 11.11 6.32 -22.15
C ALA A 121 10.11 7.36 -22.67
N CYS A 122 8.99 6.88 -23.22
CA CYS A 122 7.91 7.75 -23.64
C CYS A 122 7.25 8.45 -22.44
N PRO A 123 6.46 9.53 -22.66
CA PRO A 123 5.80 10.25 -21.56
C PRO A 123 4.89 9.37 -20.69
N SER A 124 4.26 8.33 -21.26
CA SER A 124 3.43 7.39 -20.49
C SER A 124 4.26 6.53 -19.54
N TRP A 125 5.45 6.09 -19.94
CA TRP A 125 6.35 5.33 -19.08
C TRP A 125 6.92 6.22 -17.97
N GLN A 126 7.33 7.44 -18.29
CA GLN A 126 7.76 8.42 -17.28
C GLN A 126 6.68 8.68 -16.23
N ARG A 127 5.43 8.88 -16.69
CA ARG A 127 4.28 9.02 -15.80
C ARG A 127 4.07 7.78 -14.94
N LEU A 128 4.09 6.58 -15.53
CA LEU A 128 3.93 5.33 -14.81
C LEU A 128 4.89 5.25 -13.62
N TYR A 129 6.18 5.49 -13.85
CA TYR A 129 7.17 5.40 -12.79
C TYR A 129 6.98 6.47 -11.71
N ALA A 130 6.54 7.68 -12.08
CA ALA A 130 6.16 8.69 -11.10
C ALA A 130 4.95 8.28 -10.24
N GLU A 131 3.94 7.62 -10.83
CA GLU A 131 2.79 7.08 -10.06
C GLU A 131 3.21 5.91 -9.16
N LEU A 132 4.08 5.02 -9.64
CA LEU A 132 4.61 3.92 -8.84
C LEU A 132 5.41 4.41 -7.62
N ALA A 133 6.23 5.46 -7.81
CA ALA A 133 6.95 6.09 -6.71
C ALA A 133 6.01 6.68 -5.65
N ARG A 134 4.89 7.31 -6.08
CA ARG A 134 3.85 7.81 -5.18
C ARG A 134 3.14 6.70 -4.43
N LEU A 135 2.68 5.66 -5.14
CA LEU A 135 2.07 4.47 -4.53
C LEU A 135 3.00 3.87 -3.46
N ALA A 136 4.28 3.70 -3.80
CA ALA A 136 5.27 3.12 -2.89
C ALA A 136 5.54 3.98 -1.66
N ALA A 137 5.52 5.31 -1.80
CA ALA A 137 5.65 6.22 -0.67
C ALA A 137 4.40 6.18 0.23
N ASP A 138 3.21 6.29 -0.37
CA ASP A 138 1.95 6.26 0.36
C ASP A 138 1.75 4.93 1.10
N LEU A 139 2.04 3.79 0.47
CA LEU A 139 1.84 2.48 1.08
C LEU A 139 2.79 2.25 2.26
N ARG A 140 4.03 2.79 2.22
CA ARG A 140 4.94 2.74 3.37
C ARG A 140 4.45 3.61 4.52
N GLU A 141 4.00 4.83 4.23
CA GLU A 141 3.45 5.72 5.25
C GLU A 141 2.18 5.14 5.89
N HIS A 142 1.36 4.46 5.09
CA HIS A 142 0.18 3.71 5.51
C HIS A 142 0.54 2.59 6.50
N ILE A 143 1.38 1.64 6.07
CA ILE A 143 1.83 0.50 6.88
C ILE A 143 2.50 0.97 8.18
N GLU A 144 3.33 2.01 8.11
CA GLU A 144 3.99 2.57 9.30
C GLU A 144 2.98 3.10 10.32
N LEU A 145 1.96 3.82 9.85
CA LEU A 145 0.92 4.39 10.70
C LEU A 145 0.12 3.29 11.42
N GLU A 146 -0.26 2.24 10.70
CA GLU A 146 -0.99 1.11 11.26
C GLU A 146 -0.14 0.34 12.26
N ASN A 147 1.06 -0.10 11.85
CA ASN A 147 1.94 -0.90 12.69
C ASN A 147 2.35 -0.17 13.96
N ARG A 148 2.79 1.09 13.84
CA ARG A 148 3.40 1.82 14.97
C ARG A 148 2.39 2.48 15.88
N ILE A 149 1.20 2.82 15.39
CA ILE A 149 0.21 3.55 16.18
C ILE A 149 -1.01 2.67 16.45
N LEU A 150 -1.78 2.32 15.41
CA LEU A 150 -3.07 1.65 15.61
C LEU A 150 -2.91 0.26 16.23
N PHE A 151 -2.06 -0.58 15.64
CA PHE A 151 -1.85 -1.95 16.08
C PHE A 151 -1.08 -2.02 17.39
N ALA A 152 -0.01 -1.23 17.54
CA ALA A 152 0.75 -1.15 18.78
C ALA A 152 -0.14 -0.73 19.97
N ARG A 153 -1.00 0.29 19.78
CA ARG A 153 -1.95 0.73 20.81
C ARG A 153 -2.97 -0.36 21.14
N THR A 154 -3.54 -1.01 20.12
CA THR A 154 -4.52 -2.09 20.34
C THR A 154 -3.91 -3.26 21.11
N LEU A 155 -2.69 -3.67 20.77
CA LEU A 155 -2.00 -4.77 21.46
C LEU A 155 -1.57 -4.42 22.90
N ALA A 156 -1.44 -3.13 23.23
CA ALA A 156 -1.08 -2.65 24.56
C ALA A 156 -2.31 -2.42 25.48
N SER A 157 -3.53 -2.57 24.94
CA SER A 157 -4.80 -2.36 25.66
C SER A 157 -5.35 -3.60 26.36
#